data_AF-A0A2V5LNX1-F1
#
_entry.id   AF-A0A2V5LNX1-F1
#
_cell.length_a   1.000
_cell.length_b   1.000
_cell.length_c   1.000
_cell.angle_alpha   90.00
_cell.angle_beta   90.00
_cell.angle_gamma   90.00
#
_symmetry.space_group_name_H-M   'P 1'
#
loop_
_entity.id
_entity.type
_entity.pdbx_description
1 polymer ?
#
loop_
_entity_poly.entity_id
_entity_poly.type
_entity_poly.pdbx_seq_one_letter_code
_entity_poly.pdbx_strand_id
1 'polypeptide(L)'
;AKGIPRIVRFHFASVVVGILLIAAAIVYRRFFSGAPEGFPWYFVYLVCASLIPSAGFFHTARSFINWRAFSFAFFLLLLISLLWEATLALPYGWWEYRRCTMMGLHIGAWSGLPIEAVFVWFAVTFTTLITYEVIKIWKALGTRALEAFFGIRK
;
A
#
# COMPACT_ATOMS: atom_id res chain seq x y z
N ALA A 1 5.62 9.01 -25.30
CA ALA A 1 4.55 9.79 -24.66
C ALA A 1 3.45 10.25 -25.63
N LYS A 2 3.66 10.30 -26.95
CA LYS A 2 2.57 10.43 -27.93
C LYS A 2 1.84 9.08 -28.03
N GLY A 3 0.59 8.99 -27.56
CA GLY A 3 -0.25 7.79 -27.71
C GLY A 3 -1.07 7.33 -26.49
N ILE A 4 -1.03 8.04 -25.36
CA ILE A 4 -1.86 7.70 -24.19
C ILE A 4 -3.07 8.66 -24.16
N PRO A 5 -4.28 8.21 -24.56
CA PRO A 5 -5.46 9.09 -24.62
C PRO A 5 -6.03 9.45 -23.24
N ARG A 6 -5.82 8.63 -22.20
CA ARG A 6 -6.19 8.90 -20.79
C ARG A 6 -5.26 8.17 -19.82
N ILE A 7 -4.86 8.85 -18.74
CA ILE A 7 -4.06 8.27 -17.65
C ILE A 7 -4.92 7.44 -16.69
N VAL A 8 -6.17 7.85 -16.44
CA VAL A 8 -7.09 7.11 -15.55
C VAL A 8 -7.69 5.93 -16.31
N ARG A 9 -7.27 4.73 -15.93
CA ARG A 9 -7.96 3.47 -16.30
C ARG A 9 -8.29 2.76 -15.00
N PHE A 10 -9.55 2.87 -14.60
CA PHE A 10 -10.06 2.20 -13.40
C PHE A 10 -9.79 0.70 -13.48
N HIS A 11 -8.99 0.21 -12.56
CA HIS A 11 -8.65 -1.20 -12.43
C HIS A 11 -9.54 -1.82 -11.37
N PHE A 12 -10.71 -2.30 -11.79
CA PHE A 12 -11.71 -2.94 -10.91
C PHE A 12 -11.12 -4.08 -10.08
N ALA A 13 -10.15 -4.83 -10.63
CA ALA A 13 -9.50 -5.90 -9.90
C ALA A 13 -8.71 -5.40 -8.67
N SER A 14 -8.16 -4.19 -8.67
CA SER A 14 -7.51 -3.62 -7.47
C SER A 14 -8.52 -3.33 -6.36
N VAL A 15 -9.75 -2.92 -6.74
CA VAL A 15 -10.85 -2.69 -5.79
C VAL A 15 -11.31 -4.01 -5.18
N VAL A 16 -11.51 -5.03 -6.02
CA VAL A 16 -11.90 -6.38 -5.56
C VAL A 16 -10.85 -6.95 -4.62
N VAL A 17 -9.56 -6.83 -4.94
CA VAL A 17 -8.46 -7.29 -4.08
C VAL A 17 -8.47 -6.57 -2.74
N GLY A 18 -8.68 -5.25 -2.71
CA GLY A 18 -8.77 -4.52 -1.44
C GLY A 18 -9.94 -4.93 -0.57
N ILE A 19 -11.13 -5.11 -1.17
CA ILE A 19 -12.31 -5.61 -0.46
C ILE A 19 -12.04 -7.00 0.11
N LEU A 20 -11.43 -7.88 -0.68
CA LEU A 20 -11.06 -9.23 -0.24
C LEU A 20 -10.05 -9.19 0.92
N LEU A 21 -9.04 -8.32 0.87
CA LEU A 21 -8.07 -8.17 1.95
C LEU A 21 -8.72 -7.65 3.24
N ILE A 22 -9.60 -6.65 3.14
CA ILE A 22 -10.35 -6.13 4.30
C ILE A 22 -11.26 -7.23 4.88
N ALA A 23 -12.00 -7.93 4.03
CA ALA A 23 -12.88 -9.02 4.46
C ALA A 23 -12.08 -10.14 5.13
N ALA A 24 -10.96 -10.56 4.55
CA ALA A 24 -10.07 -11.56 5.12
C ALA A 24 -9.52 -11.13 6.48
N ALA A 25 -9.12 -9.86 6.64
CA ALA A 25 -8.65 -9.32 7.91
C ALA A 25 -9.73 -9.33 8.99
N ILE A 26 -10.96 -8.97 8.64
CA ILE A 26 -12.11 -8.98 9.56
C ILE A 26 -12.44 -10.42 9.97
N VAL A 27 -12.49 -11.35 9.02
CA VAL A 27 -12.75 -12.77 9.28
C VAL A 27 -11.64 -13.36 10.17
N TYR A 28 -10.37 -13.08 9.87
CA TYR A 28 -9.25 -13.54 10.68
C TYR A 28 -9.37 -13.02 12.12
N ARG A 29 -9.59 -11.70 12.28
CA ARG A 29 -9.73 -11.09 13.60
C ARG A 29 -10.90 -11.72 14.37
N ARG A 30 -12.02 -11.97 13.71
CA ARG A 30 -13.24 -12.45 14.35
C ARG A 30 -13.22 -13.92 14.74
N PHE A 31 -12.58 -14.78 13.93
CA PHE A 31 -12.64 -16.24 14.13
C PHE A 31 -11.33 -16.85 14.64
N PHE A 32 -10.18 -16.23 14.39
CA PHE A 32 -8.88 -16.82 14.65
C PHE A 32 -8.01 -16.03 15.64
N SER A 33 -8.32 -14.75 15.88
CA SER A 33 -7.60 -13.99 16.91
C SER A 33 -8.14 -14.31 18.30
N GLY A 34 -7.26 -14.52 19.28
CA GLY A 34 -7.63 -14.74 20.69
C GLY A 34 -8.28 -13.54 21.39
N ALA A 35 -8.60 -12.46 20.66
CA ALA A 35 -9.22 -11.24 21.18
C ALA A 35 -10.29 -10.71 20.20
N PRO A 36 -11.48 -11.36 20.14
CA PRO A 36 -12.51 -11.12 19.12
C PRO A 36 -13.23 -9.75 19.22
N GLU A 37 -13.03 -8.99 20.30
CA GLU A 37 -13.76 -7.73 20.55
C GLU A 37 -13.20 -6.49 19.82
N GLY A 38 -12.16 -6.65 18.98
CA GLY A 38 -11.50 -5.56 18.25
C GLY A 38 -11.76 -5.56 16.74
N PHE A 39 -11.68 -4.38 16.11
CA PHE A 39 -11.74 -4.23 14.65
C PHE A 39 -10.35 -3.82 14.10
N PRO A 40 -9.88 -4.39 12.98
CA PRO A 40 -8.54 -4.13 12.43
C PRO A 40 -8.45 -2.79 11.69
N TRP A 41 -8.77 -1.70 12.39
CA TRP A 41 -8.79 -0.34 11.86
C TRP A 41 -7.49 0.05 11.16
N TYR A 42 -6.35 -0.34 11.74
CA TYR A 42 -5.06 -0.01 11.17
C TYR A 42 -4.84 -0.66 9.80
N PHE A 43 -5.16 -1.95 9.66
CA PHE A 43 -5.04 -2.65 8.39
C PHE A 43 -6.00 -2.11 7.33
N VAL A 44 -7.25 -1.83 7.72
CA VAL A 44 -8.24 -1.22 6.81
C VAL A 44 -7.75 0.13 6.29
N TYR A 45 -7.19 0.97 7.17
CA TYR A 45 -6.59 2.23 6.77
C TYR A 45 -5.47 2.06 5.73
N LEU A 46 -4.54 1.10 5.95
CA LEU A 46 -3.44 0.83 5.01
C LEU A 46 -3.93 0.33 3.65
N VAL A 47 -4.94 -0.54 3.65
CA VAL A 47 -5.55 -1.02 2.41
C VAL A 47 -6.22 0.15 1.68
N CYS A 48 -7.04 0.95 2.36
CA CYS A 48 -7.70 2.10 1.75
C CYS A 48 -6.70 3.12 1.18
N ALA A 49 -5.65 3.44 1.93
CA ALA A 49 -4.61 4.40 1.51
C ALA A 49 -3.86 3.92 0.25
N SER A 50 -3.56 2.62 0.14
CA SER A 50 -2.88 2.05 -1.03
C SER A 50 -3.80 1.73 -2.21
N LEU A 51 -5.10 1.56 -1.97
CA LEU A 51 -6.08 1.22 -2.99
C LEU A 51 -6.35 2.36 -3.95
N ILE A 52 -6.39 3.60 -3.48
CA ILE A 52 -6.67 4.79 -4.30
C ILE A 52 -5.68 4.93 -5.48
N PRO A 53 -4.36 4.98 -5.26
CA PRO A 53 -3.39 5.06 -6.34
C PRO A 53 -3.34 3.78 -7.19
N SER A 54 -3.47 2.60 -6.56
CA SER A 54 -3.43 1.31 -7.26
C SER A 54 -4.63 1.10 -8.20
N ALA A 55 -5.84 1.45 -7.78
CA ALA A 55 -7.05 1.30 -8.58
C ALA A 55 -7.13 2.30 -9.73
N GLY A 56 -6.59 3.52 -9.55
CA GLY A 56 -6.66 4.57 -10.56
C GLY A 56 -5.59 4.47 -11.66
N PHE A 57 -4.38 4.03 -11.30
CA PHE A 57 -3.19 4.33 -12.11
C PHE A 57 -2.23 3.18 -12.36
N PHE A 58 -2.44 2.01 -11.73
CA PHE A 58 -1.51 0.89 -11.84
C PHE A 58 -1.28 0.44 -13.29
N HIS A 59 -2.34 0.39 -14.10
CA HIS A 59 -2.22 -0.05 -15.49
C HIS A 59 -1.39 0.91 -16.37
N THR A 60 -1.39 2.20 -16.04
CA THR A 60 -0.64 3.23 -16.77
C THR A 60 0.80 3.29 -16.29
N ALA A 61 1.03 3.23 -14.96
CA ALA A 61 2.35 3.31 -14.37
C ALA A 61 3.21 2.05 -14.59
N ARG A 62 2.60 0.85 -14.66
CA ARG A 62 3.34 -0.45 -14.72
C ARG A 62 4.37 -0.55 -15.84
N SER A 63 4.15 0.12 -16.98
CA SER A 63 5.05 0.06 -18.14
C SER A 63 6.27 0.97 -18.00
N PHE A 64 6.21 1.97 -17.11
CA PHE A 64 7.29 2.92 -16.87
C PHE A 64 8.16 2.52 -15.68
N ILE A 65 7.66 1.60 -14.85
CA ILE A 65 8.40 1.06 -13.71
C ILE A 65 9.49 0.11 -14.19
N ASN A 66 10.74 0.42 -13.80
CA ASN A 66 11.83 -0.55 -13.91
C ASN A 66 11.70 -1.58 -12.78
N TRP A 67 11.04 -2.70 -13.08
CA TRP A 67 10.76 -3.75 -12.11
C TRP A 67 12.01 -4.34 -11.47
N ARG A 68 13.13 -4.44 -12.19
CA ARG A 68 14.38 -4.99 -11.64
C ARG A 68 14.98 -4.06 -10.58
N ALA A 69 15.07 -2.77 -10.89
CA ALA A 69 15.56 -1.77 -9.95
C ALA A 69 14.59 -1.60 -8.77
N PHE A 70 13.29 -1.61 -9.04
CA PHE A 70 12.26 -1.53 -8.03
C PHE A 70 12.34 -2.71 -7.05
N SER A 71 12.41 -3.95 -7.54
CA SER A 71 12.48 -5.14 -6.67
C SER A 71 13.69 -5.08 -5.74
N PHE A 72 14.86 -4.65 -6.24
CA PHE A 72 16.05 -4.50 -5.42
C PHE A 72 15.90 -3.40 -4.35
N ALA A 73 15.45 -2.21 -4.75
CA ALA A 73 15.23 -1.10 -3.83
C ALA A 73 14.16 -1.43 -2.79
N PHE A 74 13.07 -2.06 -3.22
CA PHE A 74 11.98 -2.49 -2.36
C PHE A 74 12.42 -3.54 -1.34
N PHE A 75 13.23 -4.52 -1.78
CA PHE A 75 13.82 -5.51 -0.90
C PHE A 75 14.70 -4.85 0.17
N LEU A 76 15.60 -3.94 -0.22
CA LEU A 76 16.45 -3.23 0.73
C LEU A 76 15.64 -2.37 1.70
N LEU A 77 14.63 -1.66 1.20
CA LEU A 77 13.74 -0.85 2.04
C LEU A 77 13.04 -1.74 3.07
N LEU A 78 12.40 -2.83 2.64
CA LEU A 78 11.73 -3.75 3.56
C LEU A 78 12.71 -4.36 4.57
N LEU A 79 13.89 -4.80 4.13
CA LEU A 79 14.89 -5.39 5.00
C LEU A 79 15.32 -4.40 6.09
N ILE A 80 15.66 -3.18 5.72
CA ILE A 80 16.09 -2.13 6.65
C ILE A 80 14.95 -1.76 7.60
N SER A 81 13.74 -1.56 7.06
CA SER A 81 12.56 -1.25 7.86
C SER A 81 12.25 -2.35 8.88
N LEU A 82 12.32 -3.63 8.48
CA LEU A 82 12.09 -4.77 9.39
C LEU A 82 13.17 -4.89 10.46
N LEU A 83 14.43 -4.72 10.09
CA LEU A 83 15.54 -4.71 11.04
C LEU A 83 15.32 -3.60 12.08
N TRP A 84 14.98 -2.39 11.65
CA TRP A 84 14.71 -1.28 12.55
C TRP A 84 13.48 -1.51 13.43
N GLU A 85 12.36 -1.98 12.86
CA GLU A 85 11.14 -2.26 13.61
C GLU A 85 11.37 -3.32 14.70
N ALA A 86 12.00 -4.44 14.34
CA ALA A 86 12.19 -5.57 15.25
C ALA A 86 13.24 -5.31 16.34
N THR A 87 14.30 -4.54 16.03
CA THR A 87 15.41 -4.32 16.97
C THR A 87 15.29 -3.04 17.79
N LEU A 88 14.72 -1.98 17.23
CA LEU A 88 14.68 -0.66 17.87
C LEU A 88 13.24 -0.22 18.14
N ALA A 89 12.38 -0.18 17.12
CA ALA A 89 11.07 0.45 17.28
C ALA A 89 10.18 -0.28 18.29
N LEU A 90 10.09 -1.61 18.19
CA LEU A 90 9.25 -2.41 19.08
C LEU A 90 9.78 -2.47 20.51
N PRO A 91 11.07 -2.83 20.75
CA PRO A 91 11.58 -2.97 22.12
C PRO A 91 11.57 -1.65 22.91
N TYR A 92 11.73 -0.53 22.22
CA TYR A 92 11.70 0.80 22.83
C TYR A 92 10.32 1.47 22.79
N GLY A 93 9.28 0.79 22.29
CA GLY A 93 7.91 1.31 22.30
C GLY A 93 7.66 2.53 21.42
N TRP A 94 8.43 2.75 20.34
CA TRP A 94 8.31 3.97 19.52
C TRP A 94 6.93 4.16 18.89
N TRP A 95 6.25 3.06 18.54
CA TRP A 95 4.94 3.10 17.88
C TRP A 95 3.75 2.81 18.79
N GLU A 96 3.98 2.24 19.98
CA GLU A 96 2.92 1.85 20.94
C GLU A 96 1.71 1.14 20.27
N TYR A 97 1.99 0.07 19.52
CA TYR A 97 0.99 -0.65 18.74
C TYR A 97 -0.18 -1.15 19.62
N ARG A 98 -1.38 -0.63 19.36
CA ARG A 98 -2.59 -0.99 20.11
C ARG A 98 -3.19 -2.29 19.58
N ARG A 99 -3.05 -3.37 20.35
CA ARG A 99 -3.57 -4.71 20.02
C ARG A 99 -5.07 -4.74 19.72
N CYS A 100 -5.86 -3.83 20.29
CA CYS A 100 -7.32 -3.76 20.06
C CYS A 100 -7.70 -3.26 18.66
N THR A 101 -6.82 -2.48 18.01
CA THR A 101 -7.09 -1.86 16.69
C THR A 101 -6.36 -2.56 15.53
N MET A 102 -5.61 -3.61 15.86
CA MET A 102 -4.85 -4.43 14.92
C MET A 102 -5.61 -5.70 14.54
N MET A 103 -5.11 -6.47 13.60
CA MET A 103 -5.62 -7.76 13.16
C MET A 103 -5.31 -8.89 14.14
N GLY A 104 -4.30 -8.70 14.99
CA GLY A 104 -3.91 -9.67 16.02
C GLY A 104 -2.83 -10.65 15.57
N LEU A 105 -2.34 -10.55 14.33
CA LEU A 105 -1.23 -11.34 13.80
C LEU A 105 0.10 -10.73 14.23
N HIS A 106 0.84 -11.47 15.06
CA HIS A 106 2.14 -11.03 15.57
C HIS A 106 3.21 -12.10 15.38
N ILE A 107 4.42 -11.67 15.09
CA ILE A 107 5.60 -12.52 14.95
C ILE A 107 6.25 -12.63 16.34
N GLY A 108 5.99 -13.74 17.02
CA GLY A 108 6.50 -13.98 18.38
C GLY A 108 8.03 -13.93 18.48
N ALA A 109 8.74 -14.36 17.43
CA ALA A 109 10.20 -14.33 17.37
C ALA A 109 10.79 -12.91 17.35
N TRP A 110 10.00 -11.88 17.02
CA TRP A 110 10.41 -10.49 16.91
C TRP A 110 9.71 -9.62 17.95
N SER A 111 9.74 -10.05 19.22
CA SER A 111 9.11 -9.33 20.34
C SER A 111 7.60 -9.08 20.17
N GLY A 112 6.93 -9.86 19.32
CA GLY A 112 5.53 -9.66 18.98
C GLY A 112 5.29 -8.57 17.92
N LEU A 113 6.16 -8.46 16.91
CA LEU A 113 5.98 -7.51 15.80
C LEU A 113 4.65 -7.78 15.07
N PRO A 114 3.72 -6.81 14.96
CA PRO A 114 2.50 -6.97 14.18
C PRO A 114 2.82 -7.08 12.69
N ILE A 115 2.14 -7.98 11.98
CA ILE A 115 2.36 -8.16 10.53
C ILE A 115 2.03 -6.89 9.74
N GLU A 116 1.15 -6.06 10.27
CA GLU A 116 0.76 -4.79 9.69
C GLU A 116 1.94 -3.83 9.58
N ALA A 117 2.93 -3.89 10.47
CA ALA A 117 4.14 -3.07 10.35
C ALA A 117 4.85 -3.33 9.02
N VAL A 118 4.90 -4.59 8.57
CA VAL A 118 5.46 -4.97 7.26
C VAL A 118 4.57 -4.44 6.13
N PHE A 119 3.25 -4.56 6.30
CA PHE A 119 2.28 -4.16 5.30
C PHE A 119 2.27 -2.64 5.06
N VAL A 120 2.58 -1.83 6.08
CA VAL A 120 2.76 -0.37 5.93
C VAL A 120 3.82 -0.07 4.89
N TRP A 121 5.01 -0.64 5.06
CA TRP A 121 6.14 -0.38 4.17
C TRP A 121 5.87 -0.89 2.75
N PHE A 122 5.16 -2.01 2.62
CA PHE A 122 4.63 -2.46 1.33
C PHE A 122 3.69 -1.42 0.72
N ALA A 123 2.62 -1.07 1.43
CA ALA A 123 1.57 -0.16 0.98
C ALA A 123 2.10 1.23 0.58
N VAL A 124 2.95 1.82 1.44
CA VAL A 124 3.55 3.14 1.22
C VAL A 124 4.50 3.13 0.03
N THR A 125 5.30 2.07 -0.15
CA THR A 125 6.24 2.00 -1.28
C THR A 125 5.51 1.94 -2.62
N PHE A 126 4.50 1.07 -2.74
CA PHE A 126 3.70 0.98 -3.97
C PHE A 126 2.92 2.27 -4.25
N THR A 127 2.32 2.86 -3.21
CA THR A 127 1.61 4.14 -3.31
C THR A 127 2.53 5.25 -3.83
N THR A 128 3.73 5.37 -3.25
CA THR A 128 4.72 6.37 -3.61
C THR A 128 5.18 6.19 -5.05
N LEU A 129 5.53 4.96 -5.44
CA LEU A 129 6.01 4.66 -6.80
C LEU A 129 4.96 4.99 -7.85
N ILE A 130 3.72 4.52 -7.66
CA ILE A 130 2.63 4.76 -8.61
C ILE A 130 2.36 6.26 -8.71
N THR A 131 2.30 6.97 -7.58
CA THR A 131 2.07 8.42 -7.55
C THR A 131 3.20 9.17 -8.26
N TYR A 132 4.46 8.80 -8.01
CA TYR A 132 5.62 9.40 -8.65
C TYR A 132 5.58 9.23 -10.17
N GLU A 133 5.35 8.01 -10.67
CA GLU A 133 5.29 7.75 -12.11
C GLU A 133 4.13 8.50 -12.77
N VAL A 134 2.97 8.57 -12.10
CA VAL A 134 1.82 9.35 -12.60
C VAL A 134 2.16 10.83 -12.72
N ILE A 135 2.79 11.42 -11.70
CA ILE A 135 3.20 12.83 -11.71
C ILE A 135 4.23 13.08 -12.82
N LYS A 136 5.18 12.15 -13.00
CA LYS A 136 6.21 12.23 -14.04
C LYS A 136 5.60 12.18 -15.44
N ILE A 137 4.65 11.26 -15.67
CA ILE A 137 3.90 11.16 -16.93
C ILE A 137 3.11 12.45 -17.17
N TRP A 138 2.41 12.98 -16.15
CA TRP A 138 1.66 14.22 -16.25
C TRP A 138 2.55 15.41 -16.60
N LYS A 139 3.70 15.57 -15.94
CA LYS A 139 4.69 16.60 -16.28
C LYS A 139 5.20 16.47 -17.71
N ALA A 140 5.45 15.26 -18.19
CA ALA A 140 5.91 15.02 -19.56
C ALA A 140 4.84 15.29 -20.63
N LEU A 141 3.55 15.20 -20.29
CA LEU A 141 2.43 15.51 -21.19
C LEU A 141 2.22 17.02 -21.39
N GLY A 142 2.61 17.85 -20.41
CA GLY A 142 2.47 19.31 -20.50
C GLY A 142 1.02 19.83 -20.55
N THR A 143 0.02 18.96 -20.36
CA THR A 143 -1.41 19.30 -20.42
C THR A 143 -1.99 19.56 -19.03
N ARG A 144 -3.15 20.26 -18.96
CA ARG A 144 -3.86 20.49 -17.69
C ARG A 144 -4.25 19.16 -17.04
N ALA A 145 -4.24 19.11 -15.70
CA ALA A 145 -4.51 17.88 -14.95
C ALA A 145 -5.83 17.20 -15.35
N LEU A 146 -6.91 17.96 -15.61
CA LEU A 146 -8.18 17.38 -16.04
C LEU A 146 -8.14 16.75 -17.44
N GLU A 147 -7.35 17.31 -18.35
CA GLU A 147 -7.14 16.74 -19.69
C GLU A 147 -6.24 15.50 -19.64
N ALA A 148 -5.17 15.55 -18.85
CA ALA A 148 -4.24 14.43 -18.71
C ALA A 148 -4.89 13.22 -18.02
N PHE A 149 -5.64 13.47 -16.94
CA PHE A 149 -6.25 12.43 -16.13
C PHE A 149 -7.58 11.93 -16.73
N PHE A 150 -8.48 12.82 -17.14
CA PHE A 150 -9.84 12.45 -17.58
C PHE A 150 -10.05 12.54 -19.10
N GLY A 151 -9.11 13.10 -19.87
CA GLY A 151 -9.24 13.25 -21.32
C GLY A 151 -10.41 14.17 -21.74
N ILE A 152 -10.88 15.03 -20.84
CA ILE A 152 -11.95 16.00 -21.12
C ILE A 152 -11.30 17.20 -21.79
N ARG A 153 -11.33 17.24 -23.12
CA ARG A 153 -10.95 18.40 -23.92
C ARG A 153 -11.99 19.49 -23.65
N LYS A 154 -11.59 20.59 -23.00
CA LYS A 154 -12.35 21.84 -23.12
C LYS A 154 -11.84 22.61 -24.32
#